data_AF-A0A485MYW4-F1
#
_entry.id   AF-A0A485MYW4-F1
#
_cell.length_a   1.000
_cell.length_b   1.000
_cell.length_c   1.000
_cell.angle_alpha   90.00
_cell.angle_beta   90.00
_cell.angle_gamma   90.00
#
_symmetry.space_group_name_H-M   'P 1'
#
loop_
_entity.id
_entity.type
_entity.pdbx_description
1 polymer ?
#
loop_
_entity_poly.entity_id
_entity_poly.type
_entity_poly.pdbx_seq_one_letter_code
_entity_poly.pdbx_strand_id
1 'polypeptide(L)'
;MYEGAGGVICRLCNLSIPFHGCLLDLGTCKTKPGQYCIKEIHVKGGIQWYAIQGCTETQDECFKRITKPSGILSTHCCLYSLCNL
;
A
#
# COMPACT_ATOMS: atom_id res chain seq x y z
N MET A 1 2.62 1.58 25.33
CA MET A 1 3.51 2.74 25.09
C MET A 1 3.09 3.32 23.75
N TYR A 2 2.75 4.60 23.71
CA TYR A 2 2.24 5.27 22.52
C TYR A 2 3.37 5.44 21.49
N GLU A 3 3.35 4.70 20.38
CA GLU A 3 4.20 4.94 19.20
C GLU A 3 3.73 6.19 18.44
N GLY A 4 3.71 7.34 19.13
CA GLY A 4 3.39 8.63 18.58
C GLY A 4 4.59 9.56 18.69
N ALA A 5 5.49 9.53 17.69
CA ALA A 5 6.45 10.63 17.39
C ALA A 5 7.46 10.33 16.26
N GLY A 6 7.49 9.14 15.66
CA GLY A 6 8.44 8.80 14.59
C GLY A 6 7.70 8.32 13.34
N GLY A 7 7.65 9.14 12.29
CA GLY A 7 7.07 8.72 11.01
C GLY A 7 7.68 7.40 10.53
N VAL A 8 6.83 6.46 10.11
CA VAL A 8 7.25 5.13 9.67
C VAL A 8 7.68 5.15 8.21
N ILE A 9 8.64 4.31 7.85
CA ILE A 9 9.16 4.24 6.49
C ILE A 9 8.41 3.15 5.73
N CYS A 10 7.75 3.50 4.63
CA CYS A 10 7.01 2.57 3.79
C CYS A 10 7.73 2.37 2.46
N ARG A 11 7.53 1.21 1.84
CA ARG A 11 7.96 0.97 0.45
C ARG A 11 7.12 1.85 -0.47
N LEU A 12 7.76 2.52 -1.43
CA LEU A 12 7.08 3.28 -2.47
C LEU A 12 7.30 2.58 -3.81
N CYS A 13 6.26 1.89 -4.29
CA CYS A 13 6.30 1.11 -5.51
C CYS A 13 5.02 1.32 -6.30
N ASN A 14 5.13 1.77 -7.54
CA ASN A 14 3.96 2.07 -8.37
C ASN A 14 3.42 0.85 -9.11
N LEU A 15 4.25 -0.18 -9.27
CA LEU A 15 3.88 -1.41 -9.94
C LEU A 15 4.66 -2.58 -9.37
N SER A 16 3.99 -3.40 -8.57
CA SER A 16 4.51 -4.66 -8.06
C SER A 16 3.71 -5.81 -8.63
N ILE A 17 4.37 -6.80 -9.23
CA ILE A 17 3.72 -7.98 -9.80
C ILE A 17 4.03 -9.18 -8.88
N PRO A 18 3.04 -10.06 -8.61
CA PRO A 18 3.31 -11.32 -7.93
C PRO A 18 4.53 -12.04 -8.55
N PHE A 19 5.39 -12.61 -7.71
CA PHE A 19 6.62 -13.33 -8.09
C PHE A 19 7.75 -12.49 -8.71
N HIS A 20 7.49 -11.28 -9.22
CA HIS A 20 8.52 -10.39 -9.78
C HIS A 20 8.96 -9.28 -8.82
N GLY A 21 8.20 -9.01 -7.77
CA GLY A 21 8.51 -7.94 -6.82
C GLY A 21 8.09 -6.57 -7.34
N CYS A 22 8.86 -5.54 -7.04
CA CYS A 22 8.58 -4.16 -7.47
C CYS A 22 9.30 -3.83 -8.78
N LEU A 23 8.54 -3.48 -9.83
CA LEU A 23 9.09 -3.08 -11.14
C LEU A 23 9.30 -1.57 -11.23
N LEU A 24 8.37 -0.78 -10.66
CA LEU A 24 8.46 0.68 -10.62
C LEU A 24 8.80 1.13 -9.19
N ASP A 25 10.04 0.87 -8.79
CA ASP A 25 10.57 1.23 -7.48
C ASP A 25 10.92 2.72 -7.40
N LEU A 26 10.21 3.45 -6.55
CA LEU A 26 10.48 4.85 -6.25
C LEU A 26 11.22 5.00 -4.90
N GLY A 27 11.64 3.88 -4.30
CA GLY A 27 12.38 3.82 -3.06
C GLY A 27 11.45 3.68 -1.86
N THR A 28 11.45 4.70 -1.00
CA THR A 28 10.68 4.71 0.24
C THR A 28 10.02 6.05 0.47
N CYS A 29 8.89 6.04 1.18
CA CYS A 29 8.23 7.25 1.67
C CYS A 29 8.18 7.21 3.19
N LYS A 30 8.16 8.38 3.84
CA LYS A 30 8.03 8.50 5.29
C LYS A 30 6.64 9.02 5.62
N THR A 31 5.92 8.32 6.49
CA THR A 31 4.60 8.77 6.91
C THR A 31 4.68 10.02 7.79
N LYS A 32 3.70 10.90 7.63
CA LYS A 32 3.45 12.03 8.52
C LYS A 32 2.51 11.61 9.66
N PRO A 33 2.35 12.42 10.72
CA PRO A 33 1.34 12.18 11.74
C PRO A 33 -0.05 12.00 11.10
N GLY A 34 -0.70 10.86 11.38
CA GLY A 34 -2.00 10.52 10.78
C GLY A 34 -1.94 9.77 9.44
N GLN A 35 -0.75 9.46 8.92
CA GLN A 35 -0.57 8.63 7.71
C GLN A 35 -0.03 7.22 8.04
N TYR A 36 -0.28 6.29 7.12
CA TYR A 36 -0.04 4.87 7.25
C TYR A 36 0.70 4.36 6.01
N CYS A 37 1.37 3.21 6.12
CA CYS A 37 1.82 2.50 4.93
C CYS A 37 0.60 1.85 4.26
N ILE A 38 0.51 1.97 2.95
CA ILE A 38 -0.59 1.44 2.13
C ILE A 38 -0.07 0.42 1.13
N LYS A 39 -0.86 -0.63 0.92
CA LYS A 39 -0.72 -1.64 -0.13
C LYS A 39 -2.07 -1.81 -0.82
N GLU A 40 -2.16 -1.32 -2.04
CA GLU A 40 -3.32 -1.45 -2.91
C GLU A 40 -3.13 -2.65 -3.83
N ILE A 41 -4.06 -3.58 -3.83
CA ILE A 41 -3.99 -4.84 -4.57
C ILE A 41 -5.08 -4.83 -5.63
N HIS A 42 -4.67 -4.96 -6.89
CA HIS A 42 -5.56 -5.04 -8.03
C HIS A 42 -5.73 -6.50 -8.43
N VAL A 43 -6.96 -7.00 -8.32
CA VAL A 43 -7.34 -8.37 -8.66
C VAL A 43 -8.24 -8.31 -9.89
N LYS A 44 -7.95 -9.11 -10.92
CA LYS A 44 -8.80 -9.21 -12.12
C LYS A 44 -8.91 -10.68 -12.52
N GLY A 45 -10.14 -11.14 -12.73
CA GLY A 45 -10.42 -12.55 -13.02
C GLY A 45 -10.05 -13.51 -11.88
N GLY A 46 -10.07 -13.05 -10.62
CA GLY A 46 -9.72 -13.87 -9.45
C GLY A 46 -8.22 -13.99 -9.17
N ILE A 47 -7.37 -13.39 -10.00
CA ILE A 47 -5.92 -13.40 -9.85
C ILE A 47 -5.43 -12.00 -9.48
N GLN A 48 -4.49 -11.91 -8.53
CA GLN A 48 -3.78 -10.66 -8.26
C GLN A 48 -2.95 -10.29 -9.50
N TRP A 49 -3.29 -9.16 -10.12
CA TRP A 49 -2.60 -8.66 -11.30
C TRP A 49 -1.36 -7.86 -10.91
N TYR A 50 -1.55 -6.85 -10.06
CA TYR A 50 -0.46 -6.03 -9.54
C TYR A 50 -0.85 -5.42 -8.20
N ALA A 51 0.15 -4.90 -7.49
CA ALA A 51 -0.01 -4.13 -6.28
C ALA A 51 0.74 -2.79 -6.40
N ILE A 52 0.26 -1.81 -5.66
CA ILE A 52 0.85 -0.50 -5.49
C ILE A 52 1.16 -0.35 -3.99
N GLN A 53 2.37 0.08 -3.67
CA GLN A 53 2.83 0.32 -2.32
C GLN A 53 3.14 1.81 -2.15
N GLY A 54 2.76 2.39 -1.02
CA GLY A 54 3.11 3.77 -0.71
C GLY A 54 2.79 4.18 0.71
N CYS A 55 2.62 5.49 0.87
CA CYS A 55 2.12 6.13 2.07
C CYS A 55 0.73 6.71 1.75
N THR A 56 -0.23 6.52 2.63
CA THR A 56 -1.57 7.10 2.48
C THR A 56 -1.50 8.62 2.51
N GLU A 57 -2.33 9.31 1.74
CA GLU A 57 -2.54 10.76 1.97
C GLU A 57 -3.48 10.98 3.15
N THR A 58 -4.53 10.16 3.27
CA THR A 58 -5.57 10.21 4.31
C THR A 58 -5.89 8.85 4.94
N GLN A 59 -6.37 8.83 6.19
CA GLN A 59 -6.79 7.59 6.87
C GLN A 59 -7.94 6.86 6.16
N ASP A 60 -8.80 7.61 5.48
CA ASP A 60 -9.96 7.07 4.79
C ASP A 60 -9.58 6.13 3.63
N GLU A 61 -8.35 6.18 3.12
CA GLU A 61 -7.87 5.28 2.06
C GLU A 61 -7.73 3.82 2.52
N CYS A 62 -7.70 3.57 3.83
CA CYS A 62 -7.42 2.26 4.38
C CYS A 62 -8.63 1.31 4.38
N PHE A 63 -8.34 0.00 4.23
CA PHE A 63 -9.33 -1.10 4.33
C PHE A 63 -10.51 -0.97 3.35
N LYS A 64 -10.27 -0.33 2.20
CA LYS A 64 -11.25 -0.20 1.14
C LYS A 64 -11.22 -1.42 0.22
N ARG A 65 -12.40 -1.91 -0.13
CA ARG A 65 -12.59 -2.88 -1.20
C ARG A 65 -13.55 -2.31 -2.22
N ILE A 66 -13.07 -2.07 -3.44
CA ILE A 66 -13.85 -1.46 -4.52
C ILE A 66 -13.98 -2.47 -5.65
N THR A 67 -15.20 -2.91 -5.92
CA THR A 67 -15.49 -3.79 -7.07
C THR A 67 -15.78 -2.92 -8.29
N LYS A 68 -14.91 -2.98 -9.30
CA LYS A 68 -15.09 -2.31 -10.60
C LYS A 68 -15.37 -3.36 -11.68
N PRO A 69 -15.99 -2.99 -12.82
CA PRO A 69 -16.15 -3.89 -13.96
C PRO A 69 -14.81 -4.47 -14.47
N SER A 70 -13.72 -3.72 -14.29
CA SER A 70 -12.37 -4.11 -14.70
C SER A 70 -11.63 -4.99 -13.70
N GLY A 71 -12.15 -5.17 -12.48
CA GLY A 71 -11.50 -5.93 -11.40
C GLY A 71 -11.86 -5.43 -10.00
N ILE A 72 -11.31 -6.09 -8.99
CA ILE A 72 -11.46 -5.75 -7.59
C ILE A 72 -10.20 -5.00 -7.13
N LEU A 73 -10.39 -3.86 -6.50
CA LEU A 73 -9.37 -3.15 -5.75
C LEU A 73 -9.50 -3.50 -4.28
N SER A 74 -8.40 -3.85 -3.62
CA SER A 74 -8.37 -4.08 -2.18
C SER A 74 -7.19 -3.34 -1.56
N THR A 75 -7.45 -2.49 -0.59
CA THR A 75 -6.46 -1.62 0.02
C THR A 75 -6.21 -2.03 1.46
N HIS A 76 -4.94 -2.26 1.81
CA HIS A 76 -4.51 -2.67 3.14
C HIS A 76 -3.54 -1.63 3.72
N CYS A 77 -3.70 -1.31 4.99
CA CYS A 77 -2.84 -0.37 5.69
C CYS A 77 -2.18 -0.99 6.91
N CYS A 78 -0.98 -0.50 7.24
CA CYS A 78 -0.20 -0.94 8.39
C CYS A 78 0.69 0.19 8.93
N LEU A 79 1.13 0.03 10.18
CA LEU A 79 1.80 1.05 10.98
C LEU A 79 3.28 0.72 11.32
N TYR A 80 3.87 -0.26 10.65
CA TYR A 80 5.26 -0.67 10.92
C TYR A 80 6.15 -0.35 9.73
N SER A 81 7.43 -0.06 9.97
CA SER A 81 8.35 0.22 8.86
C SER A 81 8.43 -0.97 7.90
N LEU A 82 8.28 -0.70 6.60
CA LEU A 82 8.31 -1.64 5.48
C LEU A 82 7.25 -2.75 5.58
N CYS A 83 6.17 -2.55 6.33
CA CYS A 83 5.08 -3.52 6.45
C CYS A 83 4.27 -3.74 5.16
N ASN A 84 4.40 -2.85 4.18
CA ASN A 84 3.68 -2.90 2.92
C ASN A 84 4.43 -3.66 1.81
N LEU A 85 5.53 -4.37 2.12
CA LEU A 85 6.22 -5.26 1.18
C LEU A 85 5.28 -6.36 0.64
#